data_AF-A0A2V9PIE4-F1
#
_entry.id   AF-A0A2V9PIE4-F1
#
_cell.length_a   1.000
_cell.length_b   1.000
_cell.length_c   1.000
_cell.angle_alpha   90.00
_cell.angle_beta   90.00
_cell.angle_gamma   90.00
#
_symmetry.space_group_name_H-M   'P 1'
#
loop_
_entity.id
_entity.type
_entity.pdbx_description
1 polymer ?
#
loop_
_entity_poly.entity_id
_entity_poly.type
_entity_poly.pdbx_seq_one_letter_code
_entity_poly.pdbx_strand_id
1 'polypeptide(L)'
;MKTPALALFLLCLFPSPGFAAQVYGSLRESGRPVGPNVKVEVVCGSSTYSAVTDNYGSYQLFAKEPGKCTLRVYYQNQAPETTIDSYSEPAHNDFDLIRQPDGRYQLRRK
;
A
#
# COMPACT_ATOMS: atom_id res chain seq x y z
N MET A 1 -3.27 -39.66 39.31
CA MET A 1 -2.23 -39.03 38.45
C MET A 1 -2.29 -39.78 37.12
N LYS A 2 -2.51 -39.21 35.94
CA LYS A 2 -1.92 -37.99 35.38
C LYS A 2 -2.91 -37.46 34.34
N THR A 3 -3.27 -36.19 34.46
CA THR A 3 -4.12 -35.39 33.59
C THR A 3 -3.34 -34.98 32.32
N PRO A 4 -3.57 -35.57 31.14
CA PRO A 4 -2.91 -35.09 29.92
C PRO A 4 -3.66 -33.91 29.27
N ALA A 5 -4.84 -33.55 29.81
CA ALA A 5 -5.70 -32.51 29.24
C ALA A 5 -5.14 -31.08 29.39
N LEU A 6 -4.28 -30.82 30.39
CA LEU A 6 -3.77 -29.48 30.66
C LEU A 6 -2.69 -29.03 29.65
N ALA A 7 -2.00 -29.97 29.00
CA ALA A 7 -0.93 -29.67 28.05
C ALA A 7 -1.46 -29.21 26.68
N LEU A 8 -2.68 -29.62 26.29
CA LEU A 8 -3.25 -29.28 24.98
C LEU A 8 -3.83 -27.85 24.95
N PHE A 9 -4.22 -27.30 26.11
CA PHE A 9 -4.77 -25.94 26.19
C PHE A 9 -3.69 -24.84 26.14
N LEU A 10 -2.42 -25.18 26.44
CA LEU A 10 -1.32 -24.21 26.42
C LEU A 10 -0.78 -23.88 25.01
N LEU A 11 -1.06 -24.72 24.00
CA LEU A 11 -0.53 -24.50 22.64
C LEU A 11 -1.33 -23.47 21.82
N CYS A 12 -2.53 -23.08 22.25
CA CYS A 12 -3.39 -22.14 21.51
C CYS A 12 -3.14 -20.64 21.85
N LEU A 13 -2.14 -20.34 22.69
CA LEU A 13 -1.91 -18.98 23.21
C LEU A 13 -0.85 -18.17 22.45
N PHE A 14 -0.32 -18.66 21.33
CA PHE A 14 0.61 -17.88 20.51
C PHE A 14 -0.17 -17.06 19.48
N PRO A 15 -0.38 -15.74 19.67
CA PRO A 15 -0.88 -14.89 18.60
C PRO A 15 0.16 -14.92 17.48
N SER A 16 -0.22 -15.45 16.31
CA SER A 16 0.58 -15.29 15.10
C SER A 16 0.69 -13.79 14.82
N PRO A 17 1.88 -13.20 14.73
CA PRO A 17 1.97 -11.79 14.41
C PRO A 17 1.57 -11.59 12.95
N GLY A 18 0.36 -11.08 12.75
CA GLY A 18 -0.12 -10.64 11.44
C GLY A 18 0.48 -9.28 11.12
N PHE A 19 1.70 -9.25 10.58
CA PHE A 19 2.33 -8.01 10.13
C PHE A 19 1.79 -7.67 8.74
N ALA A 20 0.62 -7.03 8.68
CA ALA A 20 0.15 -6.39 7.47
C ALA A 20 0.45 -4.89 7.57
N ALA A 21 1.45 -4.44 6.82
CA ALA A 21 1.85 -3.05 6.69
C ALA A 21 0.76 -2.26 5.97
N GLN A 22 0.12 -1.31 6.65
CA GLN A 22 -0.83 -0.44 5.98
C GLN A 22 -0.07 0.58 5.13
N VAL A 23 -0.29 0.61 3.83
CA VAL A 23 0.19 1.66 2.93
C VAL A 23 -1.00 2.54 2.58
N TYR A 24 -0.90 3.83 2.87
CA TYR A 24 -1.98 4.77 2.63
C TYR A 24 -1.46 6.15 2.25
N GLY A 25 -2.32 6.98 1.66
CA GLY A 25 -1.97 8.34 1.30
C GLY A 25 -2.98 8.96 0.35
N SER A 26 -2.60 10.06 -0.28
CA SER A 26 -3.42 10.76 -1.27
C SER A 26 -2.69 10.96 -2.59
N LEU A 27 -3.47 10.96 -3.67
CA LEU A 27 -3.03 11.27 -5.02
C LEU A 27 -3.63 12.60 -5.47
N ARG A 28 -2.77 13.50 -5.93
CA ARG A 28 -3.17 14.80 -6.46
C ARG A 28 -2.54 15.08 -7.81
N GLU A 29 -3.24 15.81 -8.66
CA GLU A 29 -2.70 16.40 -9.87
C GLU A 29 -2.85 17.93 -9.76
N SER A 30 -1.76 18.67 -9.91
CA SER A 30 -1.77 20.15 -9.84
C SER A 30 -2.51 20.71 -8.61
N GLY A 31 -2.33 20.07 -7.45
CA GLY A 31 -2.95 20.45 -6.18
C GLY A 31 -4.39 19.97 -5.97
N ARG A 32 -5.03 19.37 -6.97
CA ARG A 32 -6.40 18.84 -6.89
C ARG A 32 -6.40 17.32 -6.70
N PRO A 33 -7.34 16.76 -5.91
CA PRO A 33 -7.54 15.32 -5.85
C PRO A 33 -7.76 14.71 -7.24
N VAL A 34 -7.20 13.52 -7.49
CA VAL A 34 -7.40 12.78 -8.76
C VAL A 34 -8.82 12.20 -8.90
N GLY A 35 -9.64 12.26 -7.84
CA GLY A 35 -10.98 11.69 -7.79
C GLY A 35 -11.00 10.18 -7.54
N PRO A 36 -12.18 9.55 -7.57
CA PRO A 36 -12.34 8.14 -7.25
C PRO A 36 -11.94 7.22 -8.41
N ASN A 37 -11.74 5.93 -8.11
CA ASN A 37 -11.50 4.86 -9.08
C ASN A 37 -10.15 4.91 -9.83
N VAL A 38 -9.17 5.68 -9.35
CA VAL A 38 -7.79 5.59 -9.84
C VAL A 38 -7.12 4.39 -9.18
N LYS A 39 -6.69 3.40 -9.97
CA LYS A 39 -6.06 2.18 -9.45
C LYS A 39 -4.65 2.48 -8.95
N VAL A 40 -4.37 2.06 -7.73
CA VAL A 40 -3.04 2.06 -7.11
C VAL A 40 -2.62 0.61 -6.88
N GLU A 41 -1.40 0.29 -7.26
CA GLU A 41 -0.82 -1.04 -7.15
C GLU A 41 0.50 -0.96 -6.40
N VAL A 42 0.70 -1.84 -5.43
CA VAL A 42 1.95 -1.95 -4.66
C VAL A 42 2.48 -3.35 -4.84
N VAL A 43 3.68 -3.44 -5.41
CA VAL A 43 4.39 -4.69 -5.66
C VAL A 43 5.53 -4.82 -4.66
N CYS A 44 5.44 -5.81 -3.78
CA CYS A 44 6.45 -6.13 -2.77
C CYS A 44 6.98 -7.54 -3.03
N GLY A 45 8.20 -7.67 -3.57
CA GLY A 45 8.73 -8.97 -4.00
C GLY A 45 7.85 -9.61 -5.09
N SER A 46 7.30 -10.80 -4.81
CA SER A 46 6.38 -11.50 -5.70
C SER A 46 4.90 -11.17 -5.48
N SER A 47 4.59 -10.43 -4.41
CA SER A 47 3.21 -10.11 -4.03
C SER A 47 2.77 -8.78 -4.61
N THR A 48 1.52 -8.73 -5.08
CA THR A 48 0.90 -7.52 -5.63
C THR A 48 -0.38 -7.22 -4.89
N TYR A 49 -0.49 -5.98 -4.42
CA TYR A 49 -1.65 -5.45 -3.71
C TYR A 49 -2.25 -4.31 -4.50
N SER A 50 -3.57 -4.18 -4.50
CA SER A 50 -4.24 -3.12 -5.25
C SER A 50 -5.35 -2.46 -4.44
N ALA A 51 -5.52 -1.16 -4.65
CA ALA A 51 -6.63 -0.37 -4.17
C ALA A 51 -7.09 0.59 -5.26
N VAL A 52 -8.20 1.26 -5.01
CA VAL A 52 -8.67 2.39 -5.82
C VAL A 52 -8.79 3.62 -4.94
N THR A 53 -8.64 4.80 -5.54
CA THR A 53 -8.84 6.06 -4.82
C THR A 53 -10.31 6.31 -4.49
N ASP A 54 -10.55 7.06 -3.42
CA ASP A 54 -11.87 7.60 -3.05
C ASP A 54 -12.14 8.97 -3.71
N ASN A 55 -13.27 9.60 -3.35
CA ASN A 55 -13.68 10.91 -3.87
C ASN A 55 -12.67 12.04 -3.58
N TYR A 56 -11.78 11.86 -2.61
CA TYR A 56 -10.75 12.80 -2.19
C TYR A 56 -9.36 12.41 -2.69
N GLY A 57 -9.27 11.40 -3.58
CA GLY A 57 -8.00 10.91 -4.11
C GLY A 57 -7.21 10.08 -3.09
N SER A 58 -7.80 9.70 -1.96
CA SER A 58 -7.14 8.92 -0.93
C SER A 58 -7.14 7.44 -1.30
N TYR A 59 -6.06 6.74 -1.00
CA TYR A 59 -5.94 5.29 -1.19
C TYR A 59 -5.42 4.63 0.09
N GLN A 60 -5.78 3.36 0.27
CA GLN A 60 -5.33 2.53 1.37
C GLN A 60 -5.27 1.07 0.91
N LEU A 61 -4.18 0.39 1.22
CA LEU A 61 -4.01 -1.05 1.04
C LEU A 61 -3.13 -1.64 2.16
N PHE A 62 -3.10 -2.96 2.24
CA PHE A 62 -2.29 -3.69 3.22
C PHE A 62 -1.28 -4.57 2.48
N ALA A 63 0.00 -4.24 2.58
CA ALA A 63 1.10 -5.06 2.10
C ALA A 63 1.56 -6.00 3.22
N LYS A 64 1.62 -7.31 2.98
CA LYS A 64 2.03 -8.26 4.02
C LYS A 64 3.55 -8.32 4.20
N GLU A 65 4.28 -8.02 3.15
CA GLU A 65 5.74 -8.06 3.16
C GLU A 65 6.30 -6.68 3.52
N PRO A 66 7.16 -6.58 4.56
CA PRO A 66 7.96 -5.39 4.79
C PRO A 66 9.13 -5.34 3.80
N GLY A 67 9.64 -4.14 3.54
CA GLY A 67 10.79 -3.89 2.67
C GLY A 67 10.47 -2.94 1.51
N LYS A 68 11.36 -2.91 0.51
CA LYS A 68 11.20 -2.05 -0.67
C LYS A 68 10.09 -2.59 -1.57
N CYS A 69 9.15 -1.73 -1.91
CA CYS A 69 8.06 -2.04 -2.83
C CYS A 69 8.00 -1.00 -3.95
N THR A 70 7.38 -1.37 -5.06
CA THR A 70 7.08 -0.46 -6.16
C THR A 70 5.61 -0.05 -6.08
N LEU A 71 5.36 1.25 -5.93
CA LEU A 71 4.02 1.81 -6.04
C LEU A 71 3.80 2.30 -7.47
N ARG A 72 2.72 1.85 -8.09
CA ARG A 72 2.31 2.18 -9.45
C ARG A 72 0.89 2.73 -9.42
N VAL A 73 0.67 3.80 -10.18
CA VAL A 73 -0.65 4.45 -10.29
C VAL A 73 -1.11 4.39 -11.74
N TYR A 74 -2.28 3.82 -11.99
CA TYR A 74 -2.85 3.76 -13.34
C TYR A 74 -3.72 5.00 -13.57
N TYR A 75 -3.23 5.96 -14.35
CA TYR A 75 -3.86 7.26 -14.55
C TYR A 75 -3.73 7.72 -15.99
N GLN A 76 -4.84 8.11 -16.62
CA GLN A 76 -4.91 8.60 -18.01
C GLN A 76 -4.13 7.72 -19.02
N ASN A 77 -4.35 6.40 -19.00
CA ASN A 77 -3.67 5.40 -19.83
C ASN A 77 -2.15 5.30 -19.63
N GLN A 78 -1.63 5.83 -18.52
CA GLN A 78 -0.25 5.72 -18.10
C GLN A 78 -0.15 4.99 -16.77
N ALA A 79 1.04 4.50 -16.46
CA ALA A 79 1.32 3.79 -15.22
C ALA A 79 2.63 4.29 -14.56
N PRO A 80 2.71 5.58 -14.17
CA PRO A 80 3.87 6.06 -13.44
C PRO A 80 4.09 5.27 -12.15
N GLU A 81 5.36 5.04 -11.83
CA GLU A 81 5.75 4.24 -10.67
C GLU A 81 6.88 4.92 -9.88
N THR A 82 6.98 4.55 -8.61
CA THR A 82 8.02 5.01 -7.68
C THR A 82 8.29 3.94 -6.63
N THR A 83 9.44 4.03 -5.98
CA THR A 83 9.77 3.15 -4.86
C THR A 83 9.18 3.69 -3.57
N ILE A 84 8.55 2.82 -2.79
CA ILE A 84 8.15 3.07 -1.41
C ILE A 84 8.74 2.00 -0.50
N ASP A 85 8.80 2.29 0.79
CA ASP A 85 9.14 1.30 1.80
C ASP A 85 7.86 0.89 2.55
N SER A 86 7.68 -0.41 2.69
CA SER A 86 6.64 -1.05 3.49
C SER A 86 7.25 -1.43 4.85
N TYR A 87 6.64 -0.99 5.94
CA TYR A 87 7.13 -1.25 7.30
C TYR A 87 6.08 -2.02 8.12
N SER A 88 6.46 -2.61 9.25
CA SER A 88 5.47 -3.18 10.17
C SER A 88 4.46 -2.14 10.70
N GLU A 89 4.81 -0.86 10.62
CA GLU A 89 3.96 0.27 10.97
C GLU A 89 3.29 0.88 9.72
N PRO A 90 2.13 1.54 9.87
CA PRO A 90 1.47 2.24 8.77
C PRO A 90 2.40 3.25 8.08
N ALA A 91 2.53 3.14 6.76
CA ALA A 91 3.36 4.00 5.92
C ALA A 91 2.49 5.00 5.15
N HIS A 92 2.59 6.28 5.53
CA HIS A 92 1.93 7.39 4.84
C HIS A 92 2.75 7.87 3.63
N ASN A 93 2.12 7.86 2.46
CA ASN A 93 2.76 8.18 1.18
C ASN A 93 1.85 9.07 0.31
N ASP A 94 1.97 10.38 0.45
CA ASP A 94 1.31 11.34 -0.43
C ASP A 94 2.12 11.56 -1.72
N PHE A 95 1.43 11.60 -2.86
CA PHE A 95 2.06 11.86 -4.16
C PHE A 95 1.31 12.89 -4.99
N ASP A 96 2.10 13.70 -5.69
CA ASP A 96 1.66 14.49 -6.84
C ASP A 96 1.95 13.73 -8.14
N LEU A 97 0.95 13.63 -9.01
CA LEU A 97 1.11 13.33 -10.42
C LEU A 97 1.50 14.61 -11.16
N ILE A 98 2.76 14.66 -11.60
CA ILE A 98 3.28 15.78 -12.38
C ILE A 98 3.28 15.41 -13.84
N ARG A 99 2.51 16.16 -14.64
CA ARG A 99 2.57 16.06 -16.09
C ARG A 99 3.82 16.77 -16.61
N GLN A 100 4.70 16.00 -17.23
CA GLN A 100 5.93 16.48 -17.85
C GLN A 100 5.63 17.17 -19.20
N PRO A 101 6.54 18.00 -19.73
CA PRO A 101 6.37 18.64 -21.04
C PRO A 101 6.19 17.65 -22.20
N ASP A 102 6.73 16.44 -22.06
CA ASP A 102 6.58 15.35 -23.03
C ASP A 102 5.22 14.61 -22.94
N GLY A 103 4.35 15.04 -22.02
CA GLY A 103 3.02 14.46 -21.79
C GLY A 103 2.99 13.25 -20.86
N ARG A 104 4.15 12.78 -20.36
CA ARG A 104 4.20 11.67 -19.40
C ARG A 104 3.90 12.15 -17.98
N TYR A 105 3.32 11.28 -17.16
CA TYR A 105 3.18 11.52 -15.73
C TYR A 105 4.40 11.00 -14.96
N GLN A 106 4.76 11.71 -13.90
CA GLN A 106 5.72 11.27 -12.89
C GLN A 106 5.08 11.38 -11.51
N LEU A 107 5.31 10.38 -10.65
CA LEU A 107 4.96 10.46 -9.24
C LEU A 107 6.07 11.21 -8.49
N ARG A 108 5.71 12.30 -7.81
CA ARG A 108 6.58 13.02 -6.88
C ARG A 108 6.02 12.90 -5.47
N ARG A 109 6.85 12.46 -4.53
CA ARG A 109 6.47 12.43 -3.11
C ARG A 109 6.28 13.85 -2.59
N LYS A 110 5.24 14.05 -1.78
CA LYS A 110 4.96 15.31 -1.10
C LYS A 110 5.64 15.38 0.26
#